data_AF-A0A831LIN3-F1
#
_entry.id   AF-A0A831LIN3-F1
#
_cell.length_a   1.000
_cell.length_b   1.000
_cell.length_c   1.000
_cell.angle_alpha   90.00
_cell.angle_beta   90.00
_cell.angle_gamma   90.00
#
_symmetry.space_group_name_H-M   'P 1'
#
loop_
_entity.id
_entity.type
_entity.pdbx_description
1 polymer ?
#
loop_
_entity_poly.entity_id
_entity_poly.type
_entity_poly.pdbx_seq_one_letter_code
_entity_poly.pdbx_strand_id
1 'polypeptide(L)' 'MRIDIITVLPEMLESPLNHSIVKRAQQKGLAEIHVHNLRNFSDDKHRRVDDYSFSKGAGMVMAIQPIEKAIE' A
#
# COMPACT_ATOMS: atom_id res chain seq x y z
N MET A 1 17.73 -5.15 5.06
CA MET A 1 16.73 -5.64 4.07
C MET A 1 15.66 -4.59 3.93
N ARG A 2 15.32 -4.14 2.72
CA ARG A 2 14.28 -3.14 2.48
C ARG A 2 12.97 -3.81 2.06
N ILE A 3 11.85 -3.36 2.61
CA ILE A 3 10.50 -3.86 2.32
C ILE A 3 9.59 -2.65 2.09
N ASP A 4 9.00 -2.56 0.91
CA ASP A 4 8.00 -1.55 0.57
C ASP A 4 6.61 -2.21 0.53
N ILE A 5 5.66 -1.64 1.24
CA ILE A 5 4.28 -2.14 1.35
C ILE A 5 3.34 -1.10 0.76
N ILE A 6 2.68 -1.44 -0.34
CA ILE A 6 1.64 -0.62 -0.95
C ILE A 6 0.28 -1.07 -0.41
N THR A 7 -0.47 -0.13 0.19
CA THR A 7 -1.80 -0.41 0.75
C THR A 7 -2.73 0.79 0.60
N VAL A 8 -4.04 0.54 0.63
CA VAL A 8 -5.06 1.61 0.65
C VAL A 8 -5.42 2.08 2.06
N LEU A 9 -4.89 1.40 3.09
CA LEU A 9 -5.17 1.65 4.50
C LEU A 9 -3.90 1.43 5.37
N PRO A 10 -2.94 2.38 5.34
CA PRO A 10 -1.70 2.29 6.11
C PRO A 10 -1.88 2.11 7.62
N GLU A 11 -2.94 2.68 8.17
CA GLU A 11 -3.22 2.74 9.60
C GLU A 11 -3.39 1.32 10.20
N MET A 12 -3.86 0.35 9.39
CA MET A 12 -3.95 -1.05 9.81
C MET A 12 -2.58 -1.68 10.08
N LEU A 13 -1.51 -1.14 9.49
CA LEU A 13 -0.16 -1.68 9.60
C LEU A 13 0.65 -1.04 10.73
N GLU A 14 0.20 0.08 11.31
CA GLU A 14 0.93 0.76 12.37
C GLU A 14 1.23 -0.15 13.56
N SER A 15 0.22 -0.84 14.07
CA SER A 15 0.37 -1.77 15.19
C SER A 15 1.30 -2.95 14.87
N PRO A 16 1.03 -3.80 13.86
CA PRO A 16 1.88 -4.96 13.60
C PRO A 16 3.33 -4.62 13.24
N LEU A 17 3.58 -3.47 12.60
CA LEU A 17 4.94 -3.06 12.25
C LEU A 17 5.71 -2.44 13.43
N ASN A 18 5.02 -1.83 14.40
CA ASN A 18 5.65 -1.13 15.52
C ASN A 18 5.66 -1.93 16.84
N HIS A 19 5.47 -3.24 16.79
CA HIS A 19 5.52 -4.09 17.99
C HIS A 19 6.42 -5.33 17.83
N SER A 20 6.84 -5.87 18.98
CA SER A 20 7.55 -7.15 19.10
C SER A 20 8.78 -7.29 18.18
N ILE A 21 8.90 -8.43 17.49
CA ILE A 21 10.06 -8.80 16.65
C ILE A 21 10.26 -7.80 15.51
N VAL A 22 9.19 -7.31 14.89
CA VAL A 22 9.27 -6.39 13.75
C VAL A 22 9.91 -5.07 14.17
N LYS A 23 9.44 -4.44 15.27
CA LYS A 23 10.05 -3.21 15.80
C LYS A 23 11.52 -3.41 16.19
N ARG A 24 11.87 -4.54 16.81
CA ARG A 24 13.27 -4.84 17.15
C ARG A 24 14.14 -5.00 15.91
N ALA A 25 13.63 -5.60 14.83
CA ALA A 25 14.36 -5.73 13.58
C ALA A 25 14.61 -4.35 12.93
N GLN A 26 13.62 -3.46 12.96
CA GLN A 26 13.77 -2.06 12.51
C GLN A 26 14.82 -1.31 13.33
N GLN A 27 14.73 -1.37 14.66
CA GLN A 27 15.68 -0.71 15.57
C GLN A 27 17.13 -1.21 15.41
N LYS A 28 17.31 -2.48 15.04
CA LYS A 28 18.63 -3.08 14.77
C LYS A 28 19.11 -2.84 13.33
N GLY A 29 18.36 -2.13 12.50
CA GLY A 29 18.69 -1.89 11.08
C GLY A 29 18.68 -3.15 10.21
N LEU A 30 18.07 -4.24 10.69
CA LEU A 30 18.00 -5.51 9.94
C LEU A 30 16.91 -5.44 8.85
N ALA A 31 15.84 -4.70 9.14
CA ALA A 31 14.73 -4.46 8.22
C ALA A 31 14.39 -2.96 8.17
N GLU A 32 14.14 -2.45 6.98
CA GLU A 32 13.66 -1.09 6.73
C GLU A 32 12.32 -1.20 6.02
N ILE A 33 11.24 -0.74 6.66
CA ILE A 33 9.87 -0.95 6.18
C ILE A 33 9.28 0.41 5.81
N HIS A 34 8.87 0.54 4.54
CA HIS A 34 8.22 1.73 4.00
C HIS A 34 6.79 1.40 3.65
N VAL A 35 5.82 2.18 4.15
CA VAL A 35 4.40 1.99 3.87
C VAL A 35 3.91 3.12 2.98
N HIS A 36 3.42 2.75 1.81
CA HIS A 36 2.94 3.68 0.78
C HIS A 36 1.42 3.61 0.70
N ASN A 37 0.77 4.75 0.93
CA ASN A 37 -0.68 4.86 0.71
C ASN A 37 -0.97 5.01 -0.77
N LEU A 38 -1.54 3.97 -1.38
CA LEU A 38 -1.85 3.95 -2.82
C LEU A 38 -2.79 5.09 -3.25
N ARG A 39 -3.64 5.58 -2.34
CA ARG A 39 -4.55 6.70 -2.62
C ARG A 39 -3.81 8.01 -2.93
N ASN A 40 -2.56 8.16 -2.49
CA ASN A 40 -1.76 9.35 -2.77
C ASN A 40 -1.23 9.38 -4.22
N PHE A 41 -1.25 8.24 -4.91
CA PHE A 41 -0.77 8.08 -6.27
C PHE A 41 -1.90 8.10 -7.31
N SER A 42 -3.15 8.26 -6.86
CA SER A 42 -4.32 8.35 -7.75
C SER A 42 -4.48 9.75 -8.32
N ASP A 43 -4.68 9.82 -9.64
CA ASP A 43 -5.01 11.06 -10.37
C ASP A 43 -6.50 11.40 -10.31
N ASP A 44 -7.33 10.49 -9.81
CA ASP A 44 -8.75 10.72 -9.63
C ASP A 44 -8.98 11.76 -8.50
N LYS A 45 -9.88 12.72 -8.75
CA LYS A 45 -10.21 13.79 -7.80
C LYS A 45 -10.66 13.26 -6.43
N HIS A 46 -11.28 12.08 -6.39
CA HIS A 46 -11.75 11.43 -5.17
C HIS A 46 -10.77 10.36 -4.65
N ARG A 47 -9.56 10.28 -5.22
CA ARG A 47 -8.51 9.31 -4.88
C ARG A 47 -9.01 7.86 -4.95
N ARG A 48 -9.79 7.55 -5.98
CA ARG A 48 -10.19 6.17 -6.30
C ARG A 48 -8.98 5.37 -6.77
N VAL A 49 -8.93 4.11 -6.37
CA VAL A 49 -7.80 3.20 -6.63
C VAL A 49 -8.24 1.93 -7.34
N ASP A 50 -9.53 1.82 -7.60
CA ASP A 50 -10.23 0.70 -8.18
C ASP A 50 -11.18 1.18 -9.29
N ASP A 51 -11.50 0.27 -10.20
CA ASP A 51 -12.44 0.50 -11.29
C ASP A 51 -13.24 -0.79 -11.58
N TYR A 52 -14.29 -0.66 -12.39
CA TYR A 52 -15.15 -1.77 -12.78
C TYR A 52 -14.37 -2.82 -13.58
N SER A 53 -14.66 -4.09 -13.28
CA SER A 53 -14.17 -5.19 -14.11
C SER A 53 -14.84 -5.17 -15.50
N PHE A 54 -14.06 -5.39 -16.56
CA PHE A 54 -14.58 -5.44 -17.93
C PHE A 54 -15.61 -6.55 -18.16
N SER A 55 -15.57 -7.63 -17.37
CA SER A 55 -16.49 -8.77 -17.44
C SER A 55 -17.83 -8.53 -16.73
N LYS A 56 -18.06 -7.34 -16.15
CA LYS A 56 -19.33 -6.93 -15.51
C LYS A 56 -19.78 -7.81 -14.34
N GLY A 57 -18.83 -8.44 -13.63
CA GLY A 57 -19.08 -9.18 -12.40
C GLY A 57 -19.26 -8.26 -11.18
N ALA A 58 -19.68 -8.84 -10.05
CA ALA A 58 -19.68 -8.13 -8.77
C ALA A 58 -18.25 -7.85 -8.31
N GLY A 59 -18.03 -6.67 -7.72
CA GLY A 59 -16.74 -6.23 -7.21
C GLY A 59 -15.97 -5.31 -8.18
N MET A 60 -14.79 -4.91 -7.73
CA MET A 60 -13.92 -3.93 -8.40
C MET A 60 -12.52 -4.52 -8.57
N VAL A 61 -11.75 -3.95 -9.49
CA VAL A 61 -10.35 -4.32 -9.76
C VAL A 61 -9.48 -3.10 -9.52
N MET A 62 -8.28 -3.29 -8.96
CA MET A 62 -7.33 -2.20 -8.77
C MET A 62 -6.98 -1.54 -10.11
N ALA A 63 -7.07 -0.22 -10.16
CA ALA A 63 -6.68 0.56 -11.32
C ALA A 63 -5.15 0.53 -11.49
N ILE A 64 -4.69 0.46 -12.75
CA ILE A 64 -3.25 0.40 -13.07
C ILE A 64 -2.56 1.73 -12.72
N GLN A 65 -3.20 2.87 -13.01
CA GLN A 65 -2.62 4.20 -12.87
C GLN A 65 -1.96 4.47 -11.50
N PRO A 66 -2.64 4.29 -10.35
CA PRO A 66 -2.01 4.54 -9.06
C PRO A 66 -0.94 3.51 -8.70
N ILE A 67 -1.06 2.26 -9.21
CA ILE A 67 -0.09 1.20 -8.96
C ILE A 67 1.22 1.51 -9.67
N GLU A 68 1.15 1.91 -10.95
CA GLU A 68 2.32 2.28 -11.75
C GLU A 68 3.07 3.46 -11.12
N LYS A 69 2.38 4.55 -10.78
CA LYS A 69 2.99 5.69 -10.07
C LYS A 69 3.59 5.36 -8.71
N ALA A 70 3.13 4.30 -8.05
CA ALA A 70 3.66 3.89 -6.75
C ALA A 70 4.92 3.02 -6.85
N ILE A 71 5.20 2.43 -8.02
CA ILE A 71 6.35 1.55 -8.26
C ILE A 71 7.45 2.18 -9.12
N GLU A 72 7.16 3.26 -9.85
CA GLU A 72 8.15 4.13 -10.49
C GLU A 72 8.99 4.92 -9.48
#